data_AF-A0A7W9F071-F1
#
_entry.id   AF-A0A7W9F071-F1
#
_cell.length_a   1.000
_cell.length_b   1.000
_cell.length_c   1.000
_cell.angle_alpha   90.00
_cell.angle_beta   90.00
_cell.angle_gamma   90.00
#
_symmetry.space_group_name_H-M   'P 1'
#
loop_
_entity.id
_entity.type
_entity.pdbx_description
1 polymer ?
#
loop_
_entity_poly.entity_id
_entity_poly.type
_entity_poly.pdbx_seq_one_letter_code
_entity_poly.pdbx_strand_id
1 'polypeptide(L)'
;MADVLSTSLVFPALFLALVGWLVPKLLSTVMPEGVKPLLVLSILSVLIMVVITSGLFVFLYLAQGATLSLFTQASFGDNMMFLLRLSVSAGIIWAPIMVLSIAGLPRTWTSVEW
;
A
#
# COMPACT_ATOMS: atom_id res chain seq x y z
N MET A 1 4.00 -3.89 -27.93
CA MET A 1 3.01 -3.57 -26.86
C MET A 1 3.02 -4.61 -25.74
N ALA A 2 3.11 -5.92 -26.04
CA ALA A 2 3.28 -6.95 -25.01
C ALA A 2 4.56 -6.78 -24.16
N ASP A 3 5.67 -6.29 -24.75
CA ASP A 3 6.90 -5.97 -24.02
C ASP A 3 6.74 -4.92 -22.92
N VAL A 4 5.79 -3.98 -23.05
CA VAL A 4 5.54 -2.99 -21.99
C VAL A 4 4.91 -3.68 -20.77
N LEU A 5 4.14 -4.75 -20.98
CA LEU A 5 3.50 -5.50 -19.90
C LEU A 5 4.44 -6.49 -19.23
N SER A 6 5.42 -7.06 -19.97
CA SER A 6 6.41 -8.00 -19.42
C SER A 6 7.68 -7.32 -18.88
N THR A 7 8.00 -6.11 -19.33
CA THR A 7 9.31 -5.47 -19.08
C THR A 7 9.23 -4.18 -18.26
N SER A 8 8.04 -3.64 -17.97
CA SER A 8 7.92 -2.30 -17.35
C SER A 8 7.15 -2.27 -16.03
N LEU A 9 7.55 -1.34 -15.15
CA LEU A 9 6.97 -1.02 -13.84
C LEU A 9 5.42 -0.83 -13.83
N VAL A 10 4.77 -0.83 -14.98
CA VAL A 10 3.32 -0.65 -15.13
C VAL A 10 2.52 -1.69 -14.34
N PHE A 11 2.89 -2.98 -14.40
CA PHE A 11 2.13 -4.01 -13.68
C PHE A 11 2.19 -3.82 -12.15
N PRO A 12 3.37 -3.64 -11.52
CA PRO A 12 3.47 -3.27 -10.11
C PRO A 12 2.70 -1.99 -9.76
N ALA A 13 2.77 -0.96 -10.59
CA ALA A 13 2.07 0.30 -10.34
C ALA A 13 0.53 0.13 -10.37
N LEU A 14 0.00 -0.61 -11.35
CA LEU A 14 -1.42 -0.93 -11.43
C LEU A 14 -1.90 -1.78 -10.24
N PHE A 15 -1.07 -2.73 -9.81
CA PHE A 15 -1.36 -3.52 -8.62
C PHE A 15 -1.43 -2.63 -7.36
N LEU A 16 -0.44 -1.75 -7.15
CA LEU A 16 -0.46 -0.81 -6.02
C LEU A 16 -1.64 0.16 -6.08
N ALA A 17 -2.02 0.61 -7.26
CA ALA A 17 -3.21 1.44 -7.47
C ALA A 17 -4.50 0.71 -7.06
N LEU A 18 -4.67 -0.53 -7.53
CA LEU A 18 -5.83 -1.36 -7.20
C LEU A 18 -5.91 -1.63 -5.69
N VAL A 19 -4.78 -2.01 -5.07
CA VAL A 19 -4.70 -2.28 -3.64
C VAL A 19 -4.95 -1.01 -2.82
N GLY A 20 -4.40 0.13 -3.25
CA GLY A 20 -4.64 1.43 -2.59
C GLY A 20 -6.11 1.83 -2.54
N TRP A 21 -6.90 1.44 -3.54
CA TRP A 21 -8.36 1.59 -3.51
C TRP A 21 -9.05 0.54 -2.63
N LEU A 22 -8.62 -0.72 -2.73
CA LEU A 22 -9.29 -1.86 -2.11
C LEU A 22 -9.10 -1.92 -0.59
N VAL A 23 -7.90 -1.61 -0.08
CA VAL A 23 -7.55 -1.68 1.34
C VAL A 23 -8.50 -0.86 2.23
N PRO A 24 -8.70 0.47 2.00
CA PRO A 24 -9.60 1.25 2.83
C PRO A 24 -11.06 0.79 2.72
N LYS A 25 -11.49 0.27 1.55
CA LYS A 25 -12.82 -0.32 1.39
C LYS A 25 -12.99 -1.57 2.26
N LEU A 26 -12.05 -2.50 2.22
CA LEU A 26 -12.12 -3.72 3.04
C LEU A 26 -12.06 -3.41 4.53
N LEU A 27 -11.27 -2.43 4.95
CA LEU A 27 -11.26 -1.99 6.35
C LEU A 27 -12.61 -1.39 6.77
N SER A 28 -13.25 -0.63 5.88
CA SER A 28 -14.53 0.03 6.18
C SER A 28 -15.70 -0.94 6.40
N THR A 29 -15.61 -2.19 5.92
CA THR A 29 -16.67 -3.18 6.17
C THR A 29 -16.68 -3.71 7.60
N VAL A 30 -15.59 -3.53 8.34
CA VAL A 30 -15.44 -4.04 9.72
C VAL A 30 -15.42 -2.89 10.74
N MET A 31 -15.03 -1.69 10.33
CA MET A 31 -14.98 -0.53 11.21
C MET A 31 -16.33 0.16 11.36
N PRO A 32 -16.66 0.67 12.57
CA PRO A 32 -17.85 1.48 12.76
C PRO A 32 -17.78 2.78 11.93
N GLU A 33 -18.94 3.30 11.57
CA GLU A 33 -19.08 4.58 10.88
C GLU A 33 -18.80 5.73 11.87
N GLY A 34 -18.09 6.77 11.42
CA GLY A 34 -17.79 7.94 12.25
C GLY A 34 -16.42 8.57 11.94
N VAL A 35 -16.19 9.78 12.46
CA VAL A 35 -14.97 10.55 12.18
C VAL A 35 -13.74 9.94 12.86
N LYS A 36 -13.85 9.55 14.13
CA LYS A 36 -12.75 8.90 14.87
C LYS A 36 -12.36 7.55 14.24
N PRO A 37 -13.31 6.63 13.95
CA PRO A 37 -13.01 5.42 13.20
C PRO A 37 -12.37 5.69 11.83
N LEU A 38 -12.82 6.73 11.10
CA LEU A 38 -12.24 7.10 9.81
C LEU A 38 -10.76 7.49 9.92
N LEU A 39 -10.37 8.24 10.95
CA LEU A 39 -8.95 8.57 11.20
C LEU A 39 -8.13 7.31 11.48
N VAL A 40 -8.64 6.40 12.31
CA VAL A 40 -7.97 5.12 12.60
C VAL A 40 -7.86 4.26 11.35
N LEU A 41 -8.92 4.18 10.55
CA LEU A 41 -8.93 3.49 9.26
C LEU A 41 -7.90 4.06 8.31
N SER A 42 -7.75 5.38 8.27
CA SER A 42 -6.76 6.07 7.43
C SER A 42 -5.34 5.66 7.80
N ILE A 43 -5.03 5.67 9.10
CA ILE A 43 -3.71 5.29 9.62
C ILE A 43 -3.43 3.81 9.33
N LEU A 44 -4.40 2.93 9.62
CA LEU A 44 -4.25 1.50 9.34
C LEU A 44 -4.10 1.21 7.85
N SER A 45 -4.82 1.92 6.99
CA SER A 45 -4.69 1.79 5.54
C SER A 45 -3.27 2.14 5.08
N VAL A 46 -2.68 3.22 5.61
CA VAL A 46 -1.27 3.59 5.33
C VAL A 46 -0.32 2.49 5.79
N LEU A 47 -0.49 1.98 7.02
CA LEU A 47 0.39 0.93 7.56
C LEU A 47 0.31 -0.35 6.71
N ILE A 48 -0.90 -0.78 6.35
CA ILE A 48 -1.11 -1.94 5.48
C ILE A 48 -0.50 -1.70 4.10
N MET A 49 -0.68 -0.52 3.52
CA MET A 49 -0.10 -0.17 2.23
C MET A 49 1.43 -0.19 2.26
N VAL A 50 2.05 0.29 3.33
CA VAL A 50 3.51 0.22 3.52
C VAL A 50 3.98 -1.23 3.58
N VAL A 51 3.27 -2.10 4.31
CA VAL A 51 3.61 -3.53 4.40
C VAL A 51 3.45 -4.23 3.06
N ILE A 52 2.34 -4.02 2.35
CA ILE A 52 2.09 -4.63 1.04
C ILE A 52 3.11 -4.13 0.01
N THR A 53 3.41 -2.84 0.00
CA THR A 53 4.38 -2.25 -0.92
C THR A 53 5.79 -2.77 -0.65
N SER A 54 6.19 -2.87 0.62
CA SER A 54 7.48 -3.46 1.01
C SER A 54 7.58 -4.90 0.53
N GLY A 55 6.54 -5.71 0.78
CA GLY A 55 6.47 -7.10 0.34
C GLY A 55 6.53 -7.25 -1.17
N LEU A 56 5.81 -6.39 -1.91
CA LEU A 56 5.85 -6.37 -3.37
C LEU A 56 7.24 -6.06 -3.89
N PHE A 57 7.93 -5.04 -3.36
CA PHE A 57 9.29 -4.72 -3.79
C PHE A 57 10.28 -5.82 -3.45
N VAL A 58 10.20 -6.43 -2.27
CA VAL A 58 11.01 -7.60 -1.92
C VAL A 58 10.78 -8.72 -2.94
N PHE A 59 9.52 -9.05 -3.24
CA PHE A 59 9.19 -10.07 -4.24
C PHE A 59 9.76 -9.72 -5.63
N LEU A 60 9.62 -8.47 -6.09
CA LEU A 60 10.15 -8.03 -7.37
C LEU A 60 11.69 -8.08 -7.42
N TYR A 61 12.36 -7.74 -6.33
CA TYR A 61 13.83 -7.87 -6.23
C TYR A 61 14.25 -9.33 -6.37
N LEU A 62 13.59 -10.26 -5.67
CA LEU A 62 13.87 -11.70 -5.78
C LEU A 62 13.59 -12.22 -7.19
N ALA A 63 12.49 -11.80 -7.81
CA ALA A 63 12.13 -12.18 -9.17
C ALA A 63 13.13 -11.67 -10.21
N GLN A 64 13.79 -10.52 -9.96
CA GLN A 64 14.86 -9.97 -10.82
C GLN A 64 16.23 -10.64 -10.59
N GLY A 65 16.31 -11.65 -9.73
CA GLY A 65 17.56 -12.37 -9.44
C GLY A 65 18.42 -11.74 -8.36
N ALA A 66 17.91 -10.76 -7.60
CA ALA A 66 18.61 -10.29 -6.42
C ALA A 66 18.73 -11.43 -5.40
N THR A 67 19.94 -11.65 -4.90
CA THR A 67 20.18 -12.68 -3.88
C THR A 67 19.74 -12.13 -2.53
N LEU A 68 18.99 -12.93 -1.75
CA LEU A 68 18.60 -12.60 -0.37
C LEU A 68 19.79 -12.21 0.53
N SER A 69 21.01 -12.57 0.13
CA SER A 69 22.26 -12.19 0.78
C SER A 69 22.47 -10.68 0.92
N LEU A 70 21.89 -9.87 0.02
CA LEU A 70 21.89 -8.40 0.15
C LEU A 70 21.13 -7.94 1.39
N PHE A 71 20.05 -8.63 1.76
CA PHE A 71 19.27 -8.33 2.96
C PHE A 71 19.86 -8.96 4.22
N THR A 72 20.72 -9.97 4.12
CA THR A 72 21.36 -10.59 5.30
C THR A 72 22.68 -9.93 5.69
N GLN A 73 23.33 -9.19 4.80
CA GLN A 73 24.59 -8.48 5.08
C GLN A 73 24.38 -7.13 5.79
N ALA A 74 23.25 -6.47 5.54
CA ALA A 74 22.87 -5.25 6.24
C ALA A 74 22.22 -5.56 7.59
N SER A 75 22.32 -4.63 8.55
CA SER A 75 21.63 -4.78 9.83
C SER A 75 20.12 -4.82 9.61
N PHE A 76 19.37 -5.53 10.47
CA PHE A 76 17.91 -5.60 10.36
C PHE A 76 17.26 -4.20 10.35
N GLY A 77 17.81 -3.25 11.11
CA GLY A 77 17.36 -1.86 11.15
C GLY A 77 17.53 -1.15 9.80
N ASP A 78 18.68 -1.32 9.15
CA ASP A 78 18.98 -0.66 7.87
C ASP A 78 18.07 -1.19 6.75
N ASN A 79 17.84 -2.50 6.71
CA ASN A 79 16.93 -3.12 5.76
C ASN A 79 15.50 -2.61 5.93
N MET A 80 15.03 -2.52 7.18
CA MET A 80 13.68 -2.05 7.46
C MET A 80 13.52 -0.57 7.11
N MET A 81 14.51 0.26 7.44
CA MET A 81 14.51 1.68 7.05
C MET A 81 14.53 1.86 5.53
N PHE A 82 15.33 1.07 4.81
CA PHE A 82 15.35 1.08 3.35
C PHE A 82 13.97 0.73 2.76
N LEU A 83 13.35 -0.36 3.22
CA LEU A 83 12.04 -0.80 2.75
C LEU A 83 10.92 0.20 3.08
N LEU A 84 10.97 0.82 4.25
CA LEU A 84 10.04 1.88 4.65
C LEU A 84 10.17 3.09 3.72
N ARG A 85 11.40 3.57 3.50
CA ARG A 85 11.66 4.71 2.60
C ARG A 85 11.23 4.41 1.18
N LEU A 86 11.50 3.19 0.69
CA LEU A 86 11.07 2.72 -0.62
C LEU A 86 9.54 2.72 -0.74
N SER A 87 8.85 2.17 0.27
CA SER A 87 7.39 2.09 0.31
C SER A 87 6.71 3.45 0.37
N VAL A 88 7.26 4.38 1.17
CA VAL A 88 6.77 5.76 1.24
C VAL A 88 7.00 6.49 -0.08
N SER A 89 8.14 6.26 -0.75
CA SER A 89 8.43 6.86 -2.06
C SER A 89 7.45 6.37 -3.13
N ALA A 90 7.12 5.08 -3.12
CA ALA A 90 6.08 4.50 -3.96
C ALA A 90 4.66 4.99 -3.59
N GLY A 91 4.51 5.66 -2.43
CA GLY A 91 3.31 6.36 -2.00
C GLY A 91 2.77 7.35 -3.02
N ILE A 92 3.61 7.91 -3.88
CA ILE A 92 3.15 8.79 -4.96
C ILE A 92 2.14 8.11 -5.91
N ILE A 93 2.20 6.78 -6.02
CA ILE A 93 1.29 5.98 -6.86
C ILE A 93 0.01 5.66 -6.10
N TRP A 94 0.12 5.07 -4.91
CA TRP A 94 -1.04 4.52 -4.21
C TRP A 94 -1.75 5.50 -3.28
N ALA A 95 -1.05 6.49 -2.72
CA ALA A 95 -1.62 7.40 -1.73
C ALA A 95 -2.76 8.27 -2.29
N PRO A 96 -2.66 8.87 -3.50
CA PRO A 96 -3.78 9.64 -4.06
C PRO A 96 -5.04 8.80 -4.22
N ILE A 97 -4.89 7.56 -4.67
CA ILE A 97 -6.01 6.63 -4.89
C ILE A 97 -6.64 6.22 -3.56
N MET A 98 -5.82 5.92 -2.56
CA MET A 98 -6.28 5.61 -1.21
C MET A 98 -7.01 6.80 -0.58
N VAL A 99 -6.48 8.02 -0.72
CA VAL A 99 -7.15 9.25 -0.22
C VAL A 99 -8.50 9.45 -0.88
N LEU A 100 -8.59 9.28 -2.21
CA LEU A 100 -9.87 9.36 -2.93
C LEU A 100 -10.85 8.26 -2.47
N SER A 101 -10.37 7.05 -2.21
CA SER A 101 -11.19 5.96 -1.68
C SER A 101 -11.75 6.29 -0.30
N ILE A 102 -10.90 6.77 0.63
CA ILE A 102 -11.30 7.17 1.98
C ILE A 102 -12.27 8.34 1.96
N ALA A 103 -12.01 9.35 1.13
CA ALA A 103 -12.89 10.53 0.97
C ALA A 103 -14.28 10.16 0.43
N GLY A 104 -14.42 9.01 -0.24
CA GLY A 104 -15.68 8.49 -0.72
C GLY A 104 -16.51 7.76 0.35
N LEU A 105 -15.90 7.30 1.45
CA LEU A 105 -16.57 6.48 2.47
C LEU A 105 -17.74 7.17 3.17
N PRO A 106 -17.70 8.48 3.52
CA PRO A 106 -18.82 9.13 4.19
C PRO A 106 -20.13 9.13 3.39
N ARG A 107 -20.06 8.94 2.06
CA ARG A 107 -21.26 8.88 1.21
C ARG A 107 -22.07 7.60 1.38
N THR A 108 -21.48 6.56 1.95
CA THR A 108 -22.13 5.25 2.13
C THR A 108 -22.58 5.00 3.57
N TRP A 109 -22.42 5.97 4.46
CA TRP A 109 -22.80 5.83 5.87
C TRP A 109 -24.31 5.80 6.05
N THR A 110 -24.78 4.86 6.84
CA THR A 110 -26.20 4.62 7.14
C THR A 110 -26.56 4.82 8.60
N SER A 111 -25.60 4.64 9.51
CA SER A 111 -25.73 4.80 10.96
C SER A 111 -24.64 5.75 11.45
N VAL A 112 -24.94 7.06 11.47
CA VAL A 112 -23.96 8.07 11.85
C VAL A 112 -23.74 8.04 13.37
N GLU A 113 -22.57 7.57 13.82
CA GLU A 113 -22.10 7.76 15.18
C GLU A 113 -21.10 8.93 15.24
N TRP A 114 -21.38 9.91 16.11
CA TRP A 114 -20.61 11.16 16.24
C TRP A 114 -19.52 11.06 17.32
#